data_AF-A0A813ERN7-F1
#
_entry.id   AF-A0A813ERN7-F1
#
_cell.length_a   1.000
_cell.length_b   1.000
_cell.length_c   1.000
_cell.angle_alpha   90.00
_cell.angle_beta   90.00
_cell.angle_gamma   90.00
#
_symmetry.space_group_name_H-M   'P 1'
#
loop_
_entity.id
_entity.type
_entity.pdbx_description
1 polymer ?
#
loop_
_entity_poly.entity_id
_entity_poly.type
_entity_poly.pdbx_seq_one_letter_code
_entity_poly.pdbx_strand_id
1 'polypeptide(L)'
;PSGPLRALWDRLQAKLPKAPSKEELQKYGTGFVYSYSFVGTLNMCMMVAISWPIFILRTGGSPVLFDPFTLNPKFAVYLTAVYFSYGSCTTPFLVMAAMALAPPFTWTLSLLQDRLKYPRWLALLTLSVLMGIGFCGFMIAAIAASCAAFRTPMLV
;
A
#
# COMPACT_ATOMS: atom_id res chain seq x y z
N PRO A 1 -1.21 -37.72 -9.25
CA PRO A 1 -0.10 -37.05 -9.97
C PRO A 1 0.87 -36.35 -9.01
N SER A 2 1.97 -37.03 -8.68
CA SER A 2 3.03 -36.64 -7.75
C SER A 2 4.24 -36.11 -8.54
N GLY A 3 4.26 -34.81 -8.83
CA GLY A 3 5.36 -34.17 -9.54
C GLY A 3 6.29 -33.38 -8.60
N PRO A 4 7.57 -33.18 -8.97
CA PRO A 4 8.54 -32.40 -8.18
C PRO A 4 8.09 -30.94 -7.94
N LEU A 5 7.26 -30.39 -8.83
CA LEU A 5 6.61 -29.09 -8.64
C LEU A 5 5.63 -29.06 -7.46
N ARG A 6 4.96 -30.18 -7.15
CA ARG A 6 4.04 -30.28 -6.00
C ARG A 6 4.80 -30.30 -4.68
N ALA A 7 5.93 -31.01 -4.62
CA ALA A 7 6.79 -31.02 -3.44
C ALA A 7 7.47 -29.65 -3.19
N LEU A 8 7.83 -28.92 -4.25
CA LEU A 8 8.31 -27.54 -4.14
C LEU A 8 7.19 -26.60 -3.67
N TRP A 9 5.99 -26.76 -4.22
CA TRP A 9 4.80 -26.03 -3.82
C TRP A 9 4.43 -26.27 -2.36
N ASP A 10 4.47 -27.52 -1.87
CA ASP A 10 4.17 -27.85 -0.48
C ASP A 10 5.21 -27.26 0.50
N ARG A 11 6.49 -27.23 0.11
CA ARG A 11 7.56 -26.56 0.90
C ARG A 11 7.41 -25.05 0.90
N LEU A 12 7.01 -24.46 -0.22
CA LEU A 12 6.68 -23.04 -0.31
C LEU A 12 5.42 -22.73 0.50
N GLN A 13 4.38 -23.55 0.41
CA GLN A 13 3.13 -23.40 1.16
C GLN A 13 3.32 -23.58 2.67
N ALA A 14 4.26 -24.42 3.11
CA ALA A 14 4.65 -24.55 4.50
C ALA A 14 5.45 -23.33 5.03
N LYS A 15 6.19 -22.64 4.16
CA LYS A 15 6.89 -21.38 4.48
C LYS A 15 6.02 -20.14 4.26
N LEU A 16 4.97 -20.26 3.45
CA LEU A 16 4.01 -19.22 3.24
C LEU A 16 3.20 -19.07 4.53
N PRO A 17 3.06 -17.84 5.02
CA PRO A 17 2.32 -17.60 6.23
C PRO A 17 0.87 -18.02 6.04
N LYS A 18 0.36 -18.80 6.99
CA LYS A 18 -1.04 -19.19 7.01
C LYS A 18 -1.89 -17.93 7.20
N ALA A 19 -2.96 -17.81 6.41
CA ALA A 19 -3.91 -16.73 6.58
C ALA A 19 -4.46 -16.76 8.03
N PRO A 20 -4.62 -15.59 8.68
CA PRO A 20 -5.09 -15.53 10.06
C PRO A 20 -6.48 -16.12 10.23
N SER A 21 -6.74 -16.68 11.41
CA SER A 21 -8.06 -17.19 11.73
C SER A 21 -9.06 -16.05 11.88
N LYS A 22 -10.36 -16.33 11.71
CA LYS A 22 -11.43 -15.33 11.90
C LYS A 22 -11.41 -14.73 13.30
N GLU A 23 -11.02 -15.51 14.30
CA GLU A 23 -10.94 -15.10 15.71
C GLU A 23 -9.82 -14.09 15.95
N GLU A 24 -8.66 -14.27 15.31
CA GLU A 24 -7.55 -13.32 15.38
C GLU A 24 -7.89 -11.99 14.70
N LEU A 25 -8.59 -12.04 13.57
CA LEU A 25 -9.08 -10.83 12.87
C LEU A 25 -10.09 -10.05 13.72
N GLN A 26 -10.98 -10.75 14.43
CA GLN A 26 -11.96 -10.11 15.32
C GLN A 26 -11.30 -9.45 16.53
N LYS A 27 -10.22 -10.03 17.05
CA LYS A 27 -9.49 -9.50 18.22
C LYS A 27 -8.88 -8.13 17.97
N TYR A 28 -8.39 -7.86 16.75
CA TYR A 28 -7.78 -6.57 16.39
C TYR A 28 -8.79 -5.55 15.84
N GLY A 29 -9.99 -5.98 15.47
CA GLY A 29 -11.14 -5.13 15.13
C GLY A 29 -10.79 -3.98 14.19
N THR A 30 -11.09 -2.75 14.61
CA THR A 30 -10.84 -1.52 13.82
C THR A 30 -9.35 -1.23 13.59
N GLY A 31 -8.46 -1.66 14.48
CA GLY A 31 -7.01 -1.44 14.33
C GLY A 31 -6.42 -2.22 13.16
N PHE A 32 -6.93 -3.44 12.92
CA PHE A 32 -6.52 -4.24 11.75
C PHE A 32 -6.95 -3.59 10.43
N VAL A 33 -8.16 -3.03 10.35
CA VAL A 33 -8.65 -2.35 9.14
C VAL A 33 -7.78 -1.15 8.79
N TYR A 34 -7.43 -0.33 9.78
CA TYR A 34 -6.55 0.83 9.59
C TYR A 34 -5.13 0.41 9.20
N SER A 35 -4.60 -0.62 9.86
CA SER A 35 -3.30 -1.18 9.55
C SER A 35 -3.23 -1.77 8.14
N TYR A 36 -4.26 -2.51 7.72
CA TYR A 36 -4.36 -3.05 6.37
C TYR A 36 -4.46 -1.95 5.32
N SER A 37 -5.31 -0.95 5.57
CA SER A 37 -5.43 0.22 4.71
C SER A 37 -4.11 0.99 4.64
N PHE A 38 -3.37 1.07 5.75
CA PHE A 38 -2.09 1.75 5.81
C PHE A 38 -1.05 1.08 4.92
N VAL A 39 -0.82 -0.23 5.15
CA VAL A 39 0.17 -1.01 4.41
C VAL A 39 -0.23 -1.12 2.93
N GLY A 40 -1.51 -1.32 2.63
CA GLY A 40 -2.02 -1.34 1.26
C GLY A 40 -1.79 -0.02 0.52
N THR A 41 -2.02 1.11 1.20
CA THR A 41 -1.77 2.44 0.62
C THR A 41 -0.28 2.70 0.43
N LEU A 42 0.58 2.35 1.40
CA LEU A 42 2.04 2.43 1.23
C LEU A 42 2.51 1.62 0.01
N ASN A 43 2.00 0.41 -0.14
CA ASN A 43 2.33 -0.45 -1.27
C ASN A 43 1.90 0.20 -2.59
N MET A 44 0.71 0.80 -2.63
CA MET A 44 0.25 1.55 -3.80
C MET A 44 1.13 2.77 -4.11
N CYS A 45 1.51 3.55 -3.10
CA CYS A 45 2.43 4.69 -3.27
C CYS A 45 3.77 4.24 -3.84
N MET A 46 4.32 3.13 -3.38
CA MET A 46 5.57 2.58 -3.90
C MET A 46 5.43 2.09 -5.35
N MET A 47 4.32 1.42 -5.70
CA MET A 47 4.04 1.02 -7.08
C MET A 47 3.95 2.22 -8.01
N VAL A 48 3.23 3.28 -7.60
CA VAL A 48 3.14 4.54 -8.36
C VAL A 48 4.52 5.17 -8.51
N ALA A 49 5.26 5.30 -7.41
CA ALA A 49 6.59 5.93 -7.39
C ALA A 49 7.60 5.24 -8.32
N ILE A 50 7.61 3.92 -8.37
CA ILE A 50 8.50 3.15 -9.25
C ILE A 50 8.01 3.19 -10.71
N SER A 51 6.70 3.11 -10.92
CA SER A 51 6.13 3.11 -12.28
C SER A 51 6.30 4.46 -12.97
N TRP A 52 6.36 5.56 -12.22
CA TRP A 52 6.49 6.93 -12.72
C TRP A 52 7.74 7.16 -13.58
N PRO A 53 8.98 6.98 -13.08
CA PRO A 53 10.18 7.15 -13.88
C PRO A 53 10.27 6.12 -15.01
N ILE A 54 9.78 4.89 -14.80
CA ILE A 54 9.77 3.86 -15.86
C ILE A 54 8.89 4.27 -17.03
N PHE A 55 7.70 4.84 -16.75
CA PHE A 55 6.81 5.36 -17.78
C PHE A 55 7.49 6.48 -18.59
N ILE A 56 8.14 7.43 -17.91
CA ILE A 56 8.88 8.53 -18.55
C ILE A 56 9.99 7.97 -19.44
N LEU A 57 10.81 7.04 -18.95
CA LEU A 57 11.90 6.43 -19.72
C LEU A 57 11.41 5.67 -20.96
N ARG A 58 10.23 5.05 -20.88
CA ARG A 58 9.69 4.21 -21.97
C ARG A 58 8.90 5.01 -23.00
N THR A 59 8.22 6.06 -22.59
CA THR A 59 7.30 6.80 -23.47
C THR A 59 7.82 8.18 -23.83
N GLY A 60 8.78 8.72 -23.09
CA GLY A 60 9.24 10.10 -23.21
C GLY A 60 8.19 11.14 -22.82
N GLY A 61 7.04 10.74 -22.24
CA GLY A 61 5.94 11.62 -21.89
C GLY A 61 5.68 11.69 -20.39
N SER A 62 5.00 12.75 -19.96
CA SER A 62 4.58 12.91 -18.57
C SER A 62 3.42 11.96 -18.23
N PRO A 63 3.45 11.30 -17.05
CA PRO A 63 2.33 10.51 -16.54
C PRO A 63 1.15 11.37 -16.08
N VAL A 64 1.34 12.68 -15.90
CA VAL A 64 0.29 13.66 -15.60
C VAL A 64 0.19 14.65 -16.76
N LEU A 65 -1.02 14.85 -17.25
CA LEU A 65 -1.38 15.88 -18.21
C LEU A 65 -1.81 17.12 -17.44
N PHE A 66 -1.32 18.30 -17.81
CA PHE A 66 -1.65 19.55 -17.12
C PHE A 66 -2.85 20.28 -17.72
N ASP A 67 -3.24 19.95 -18.95
CA ASP A 67 -4.37 20.56 -19.64
C ASP A 67 -5.21 19.49 -20.39
N PRO A 68 -6.31 18.99 -19.79
CA PRO A 68 -6.76 19.20 -18.41
C PRO A 68 -5.89 18.45 -17.39
N PHE A 69 -5.88 18.90 -16.12
CA PHE A 69 -5.17 18.22 -15.02
C PHE A 69 -5.71 16.81 -14.80
N THR A 70 -5.11 15.83 -15.47
CA THR A 70 -5.61 14.46 -15.56
C THR A 70 -4.44 13.47 -15.62
N LEU A 71 -4.69 12.25 -15.16
CA LEU A 71 -3.72 11.18 -15.26
C LEU A 71 -3.67 10.69 -16.71
N ASN A 72 -2.48 10.54 -17.27
CA ASN A 72 -2.33 10.03 -18.63
C ASN A 72 -2.94 8.61 -18.70
N PRO A 73 -3.92 8.34 -19.60
CA PRO A 73 -4.58 7.04 -19.67
C PRO A 73 -3.59 5.89 -19.91
N LYS A 74 -2.48 6.14 -20.63
CA LYS A 74 -1.42 5.15 -20.84
C LYS A 74 -0.71 4.80 -19.53
N PHE A 75 -0.53 5.78 -18.65
CA PHE A 75 0.04 5.54 -17.32
C PHE A 75 -0.93 4.76 -16.43
N ALA A 76 -2.23 5.04 -16.51
CA ALA A 76 -3.24 4.27 -15.79
C ALA A 76 -3.20 2.78 -16.15
N VAL A 77 -3.17 2.46 -17.46
CA VAL A 77 -3.04 1.07 -17.93
C VAL A 77 -1.73 0.44 -17.45
N TYR A 78 -0.62 1.18 -17.50
CA TYR A 78 0.67 0.72 -17.02
C TYR A 78 0.63 0.35 -15.53
N LEU A 79 0.06 1.25 -14.72
CA LEU A 79 -0.10 1.06 -13.28
C LEU A 79 -1.02 -0.13 -12.96
N THR A 80 -2.11 -0.31 -13.72
CA THR A 80 -2.99 -1.48 -13.60
C THR A 80 -2.25 -2.78 -13.90
N ALA A 81 -1.42 -2.83 -14.94
CA ALA A 81 -0.63 -4.01 -15.27
C ALA A 81 0.39 -4.36 -14.17
N VAL A 82 1.06 -3.34 -13.61
CA VAL A 82 1.97 -3.50 -12.46
C VAL A 82 1.20 -4.00 -11.24
N TYR A 83 0.03 -3.41 -10.95
CA TYR A 83 -0.81 -3.81 -9.83
C TYR A 83 -1.29 -5.25 -9.95
N PHE A 84 -1.76 -5.71 -11.11
CA PHE A 84 -2.23 -7.09 -11.26
C PHE A 84 -1.09 -8.11 -11.15
N SER A 85 0.09 -7.75 -11.65
CA SER A 85 1.28 -8.61 -11.63
C SER A 85 1.89 -8.71 -10.23
N TYR A 86 2.11 -7.57 -9.57
CA TYR A 86 2.78 -7.47 -8.27
C TYR A 86 1.81 -7.55 -7.08
N GLY A 87 0.63 -6.95 -7.20
CA GLY A 87 -0.40 -6.92 -6.15
C GLY A 87 -0.90 -8.31 -5.77
N SER A 88 -1.09 -9.20 -6.75
CA SER A 88 -1.51 -10.58 -6.51
C SER A 88 -0.48 -11.35 -5.67
N CYS A 89 0.81 -11.13 -5.89
CA CYS A 89 1.88 -11.78 -5.15
C CYS A 89 2.13 -11.16 -3.76
N THR A 90 1.85 -9.86 -3.60
CA THR A 90 2.13 -9.13 -2.35
C THR A 90 1.00 -9.21 -1.32
N THR A 91 -0.23 -9.46 -1.75
CA THR A 91 -1.42 -9.56 -0.89
C THR A 91 -1.20 -10.36 0.41
N PRO A 92 -0.66 -11.60 0.42
CA PRO A 92 -0.45 -12.34 1.67
C PRO A 92 0.56 -11.67 2.62
N PHE A 93 1.59 -11.01 2.07
CA PHE A 93 2.57 -10.26 2.86
C PHE A 93 1.98 -8.97 3.44
N LEU A 94 1.10 -8.30 2.69
CA LEU A 94 0.37 -7.12 3.16
C LEU A 94 -0.52 -7.45 4.36
N VAL A 95 -1.24 -8.58 4.31
CA VAL A 95 -2.08 -9.03 5.42
C VAL A 95 -1.24 -9.29 6.68
N MET A 96 -0.09 -9.94 6.55
CA MET A 96 0.80 -10.17 7.69
C MET A 96 1.38 -8.87 8.26
N ALA A 97 1.88 -7.99 7.41
CA ALA A 97 2.39 -6.69 7.85
C ALA A 97 1.29 -5.88 8.55
N ALA A 98 0.05 -5.96 8.04
CA ALA A 98 -1.11 -5.35 8.68
C ALA A 98 -1.39 -5.93 10.07
N MET A 99 -1.28 -7.24 10.27
CA MET A 99 -1.41 -7.84 11.59
C MET A 99 -0.34 -7.36 12.56
N ALA A 100 0.92 -7.30 12.10
CA ALA A 100 2.04 -6.83 12.91
C ALA A 100 1.89 -5.35 13.32
N LEU A 101 1.30 -4.53 12.45
CA LEU A 101 1.06 -3.10 12.70
C LEU A 101 -0.29 -2.81 13.38
N ALA A 102 -1.17 -3.79 13.55
CA ALA A 102 -2.48 -3.59 14.19
C ALA A 102 -2.40 -3.12 15.67
N PRO A 103 -1.47 -3.60 16.52
CA PRO A 103 -1.37 -3.11 17.91
C PRO A 103 -1.05 -1.62 18.01
N PRO A 104 -0.05 -1.06 17.28
CA PRO A 104 0.17 0.39 17.24
C PRO A 104 -1.06 1.20 16.85
N PHE A 105 -1.81 0.79 15.83
CA PHE A 105 -3.02 1.52 15.42
C PHE A 105 -4.11 1.46 16.49
N THR A 106 -4.25 0.34 17.18
CA THR A 106 -5.19 0.18 18.29
C THR A 106 -4.80 1.10 19.45
N TRP A 107 -3.51 1.20 19.77
CA TRP A 107 -2.98 2.10 20.81
C TRP A 107 -3.18 3.58 20.46
N THR A 108 -2.93 3.97 19.21
CA THR A 108 -3.17 5.35 18.77
C THR A 108 -4.66 5.72 18.86
N LEU A 109 -5.55 4.78 18.47
CA LEU A 109 -6.99 4.99 18.61
C LEU A 109 -7.43 5.10 20.07
N SER A 110 -6.87 4.27 20.97
CA SER A 110 -7.18 4.38 22.40
C SER A 110 -6.63 5.67 23.00
N LEU A 111 -5.44 6.13 22.59
CA LEU A 111 -4.93 7.44 23.01
C LEU A 111 -5.85 8.60 22.60
N LEU A 112 -6.35 8.59 21.37
CA LEU A 112 -7.30 9.62 20.90
C LEU A 112 -8.62 9.57 21.69
N GLN A 113 -9.07 8.39 22.08
CA GLN A 113 -10.31 8.22 22.86
C GLN A 113 -10.10 8.58 24.33
N ASP A 114 -9.03 8.13 24.96
CA ASP A 114 -8.81 8.24 26.41
C ASP A 114 -8.23 9.59 26.82
N ARG A 115 -7.31 10.16 26.02
CA ARG A 115 -6.64 11.44 26.34
C ARG A 115 -7.42 12.65 25.84
N LEU A 116 -7.93 12.59 24.61
CA LEU A 116 -8.66 13.70 23.99
C LEU A 116 -10.18 13.60 24.20
N LYS A 117 -10.67 12.51 24.79
CA LYS A 117 -12.10 12.24 25.00
C LYS A 117 -12.93 12.33 23.72
N TYR A 118 -12.33 11.99 22.59
CA TYR A 118 -13.03 12.05 21.31
C TYR A 118 -14.07 10.93 21.21
N PRO A 119 -15.28 11.23 20.67
CA PRO A 119 -16.20 10.18 20.29
C PRO A 119 -15.57 9.30 19.21
N ARG A 120 -15.89 8.00 19.22
CA ARG A 120 -15.24 6.98 18.38
C ARG A 120 -15.16 7.36 16.90
N TRP A 121 -16.22 7.96 16.34
CA TRP A 121 -16.25 8.39 14.94
C TRP A 121 -15.24 9.51 14.64
N LEU A 122 -15.05 10.45 15.57
CA LEU A 122 -14.12 11.57 15.40
C LEU A 122 -12.67 11.11 15.51
N ALA A 123 -12.37 10.16 16.39
CA ALA A 123 -11.04 9.55 16.49
C ALA A 123 -10.66 8.83 15.18
N LEU A 124 -11.60 8.09 14.59
CA LEU A 124 -11.41 7.42 13.30
C LEU A 124 -11.21 8.43 12.16
N LEU A 125 -12.05 9.47 12.09
CA LEU A 125 -11.91 10.52 11.09
C LEU A 125 -10.56 11.24 11.19
N THR A 126 -10.15 11.62 12.40
CA THR A 126 -8.88 12.30 12.65
C THR A 126 -7.70 11.43 12.20
N LEU A 127 -7.71 10.15 12.57
CA LEU A 127 -6.66 9.22 12.17
C LEU A 127 -6.62 9.03 10.64
N SER A 128 -7.78 8.93 9.98
CA SER A 128 -7.88 8.85 8.52
C SER A 128 -7.30 10.08 7.82
N VAL A 129 -7.63 11.29 8.31
CA VAL A 129 -7.11 12.54 7.74
C VAL A 129 -5.60 12.63 7.91
N LEU A 130 -5.08 12.33 9.10
CA LEU A 130 -3.64 12.32 9.36
C LEU A 130 -2.90 11.33 8.46
N MET A 131 -3.45 10.12 8.28
CA MET A 131 -2.91 9.14 7.35
C MET A 131 -2.95 9.65 5.91
N GLY A 132 -4.06 10.24 5.47
CA GLY A 132 -4.19 10.81 4.13
C GLY A 132 -3.14 11.88 3.84
N ILE A 133 -2.95 12.83 4.76
CA ILE A 133 -1.92 13.88 4.65
C ILE A 133 -0.52 13.24 4.60
N GLY A 134 -0.26 12.29 5.51
CA GLY A 134 1.01 11.56 5.54
C GLY A 134 1.29 10.82 4.24
N PHE A 135 0.27 10.20 3.63
CA PHE A 135 0.39 9.50 2.36
C PHE A 135 0.61 10.41 1.18
N CYS A 136 -0.08 11.56 1.11
CA CYS A 136 0.16 12.54 0.06
C CYS A 136 1.61 13.04 0.10
N GLY A 137 2.11 13.36 1.30
CA GLY A 137 3.52 13.76 1.48
C GLY A 137 4.49 12.65 1.13
N PHE A 138 4.25 11.43 1.62
CA PHE A 138 5.08 10.26 1.33
C PHE A 138 5.09 9.93 -0.17
N MET A 139 3.96 10.01 -0.86
CA MET A 139 3.86 9.72 -2.29
C MET A 139 4.72 10.69 -3.11
N ILE A 140 4.64 11.99 -2.85
CA ILE A 140 5.47 12.99 -3.52
C ILE A 140 6.96 12.71 -3.26
N ALA A 141 7.33 12.46 -2.01
CA ALA A 141 8.70 12.14 -1.65
C ALA A 141 9.20 10.85 -2.30
N ALA A 142 8.37 9.81 -2.37
CA ALA A 142 8.70 8.53 -2.99
C ALA A 142 8.85 8.65 -4.51
N ILE A 143 7.98 9.41 -5.19
CA ILE A 143 8.12 9.71 -6.61
C ILE A 143 9.43 10.49 -6.84
N ALA A 144 9.70 11.53 -6.05
CA ALA A 144 10.91 12.33 -6.18
C ALA A 144 12.18 11.49 -5.98
N ALA A 145 12.21 10.65 -4.93
CA ALA A 145 13.31 9.73 -4.65
C ALA A 145 13.51 8.70 -5.77
N SER A 146 12.42 8.17 -6.33
CA SER A 146 12.47 7.23 -7.46
C SER A 146 12.99 7.92 -8.72
N CYS A 147 12.45 9.10 -9.06
CA CYS A 147 12.93 9.89 -10.19
C CYS A 147 14.42 10.23 -10.05
N ALA A 148 14.88 10.59 -8.85
CA ALA A 148 16.30 10.82 -8.56
C ALA A 148 17.15 9.55 -8.73
N ALA A 149 16.69 8.40 -8.24
CA ALA A 149 17.39 7.12 -8.39
C ALA A 149 17.54 6.70 -9.86
N PHE A 150 16.49 6.90 -10.68
CA PHE A 150 16.51 6.62 -12.11
C PHE A 150 17.09 7.74 -12.97
N ARG A 151 17.53 8.87 -12.37
CA ARG A 151 18.03 10.08 -13.05
C ARG A 151 17.07 10.60 -14.12
N THR A 152 15.79 10.59 -13.80
CA THR A 152 14.70 11.07 -14.67
C THR A 152 14.11 12.34 -14.10
N PRO A 153 13.64 13.28 -14.94
CA PRO A 153 12.91 14.43 -14.46
C PRO A 153 11.56 13.97 -13.88
N MET A 154 11.06 14.69 -12.88
CA MET A 154 9.79 14.36 -12.23
C MET A 154 8.58 14.65 -13.15
N LEU A 155 8.75 15.60 -14.06
CA LEU A 155 7.78 16.04 -15.07
C LEU A 155 8.53 16.28 -16.39
N VAL A 156 7.87 15.95 -17.50
CA VAL A 156 8.37 16.16 -18.87
C VAL A 156 7.42 17.09 -19.62
#